data_AF-A0A8B6GX45-F1
#
_entry.id   AF-A0A8B6GX45-F1
#
_cell.length_a   1.000
_cell.length_b   1.000
_cell.length_c   1.000
_cell.angle_alpha   90.00
_cell.angle_beta   90.00
_cell.angle_gamma   90.00
#
_symmetry.space_group_name_H-M   'P 1'
#
loop_
_entity.id
_entity.type
_entity.pdbx_description
1 polymer ?
#
loop_
_entity_poly.entity_id
_entity_poly.type
_entity_poly.pdbx_seq_one_letter_code
_entity_poly.pdbx_strand_id
1 'polypeptide(L)'
;MCNVISENAWVHLLKSTKPILIDFCSPRGFTVNPDVCSPRGLTVNPDFCSPRGLTVNPDFCSPRGLTVNPDVCSPRGLTVNPDVCSPRGLTVNPDVCSPRGFIQLTPMFVLQEGLQLTPMFVLQEGLQLTPMFDHTV
;
A
#
# COMPACT_ATOMS: atom_id res chain seq x y z
N MET A 1 -2.26 -4.27 -16.96
CA MET A 1 -3.46 -5.05 -17.31
C MET A 1 -4.04 -5.40 -15.96
N CYS A 2 -5.10 -4.72 -15.53
CA CYS A 2 -5.66 -4.95 -14.20
C CYS A 2 -6.16 -6.39 -14.08
N ASN A 3 -5.79 -7.08 -13.01
CA ASN A 3 -6.49 -8.29 -12.63
C ASN A 3 -7.85 -7.89 -12.07
N VAL A 4 -8.92 -8.25 -12.78
CA VAL A 4 -10.29 -8.02 -12.33
C VAL A 4 -10.64 -9.03 -11.26
N ILE A 5 -10.90 -8.56 -10.04
CA ILE A 5 -11.27 -9.41 -8.90
C ILE A 5 -12.72 -9.20 -8.50
N SER A 6 -13.41 -10.30 -8.20
CA SER A 6 -14.83 -10.28 -7.86
C SER A 6 -15.05 -9.79 -6.43
N GLU A 7 -14.43 -10.41 -5.41
CA GLU A 7 -14.49 -10.03 -3.99
C GLU A 7 -13.28 -10.66 -3.26
N ASN A 8 -12.59 -9.90 -2.39
CA ASN A 8 -11.47 -10.32 -1.52
C ASN A 8 -10.32 -11.09 -2.19
N ALA A 9 -9.22 -10.40 -2.54
CA ALA A 9 -8.04 -11.05 -3.12
C ALA A 9 -6.86 -11.09 -2.12
N TRP A 10 -6.31 -12.28 -1.91
CA TRP A 10 -5.05 -12.51 -1.22
C TRP A 10 -3.98 -12.83 -2.26
N VAL A 11 -2.88 -12.10 -2.24
CA VAL A 11 -1.74 -12.36 -3.13
C VAL A 11 -0.53 -12.62 -2.28
N HIS A 12 -0.07 -13.86 -2.25
CA HIS A 12 1.22 -14.19 -1.64
C HIS A 12 2.28 -14.26 -2.75
N LEU A 13 3.15 -13.26 -2.82
CA LEU A 13 4.31 -13.25 -3.71
C LEU A 13 5.56 -13.53 -2.90
N LEU A 14 5.88 -14.81 -2.76
CA LEU A 14 7.06 -15.25 -2.06
C LEU A 14 8.28 -15.17 -3.01
N LYS A 15 9.10 -14.14 -2.76
CA LYS A 15 10.49 -14.01 -3.23
C LYS A 15 10.65 -13.58 -4.70
N SER A 16 10.57 -12.27 -4.94
CA SER A 16 11.06 -11.64 -6.18
C SER A 16 12.29 -10.77 -5.91
N THR A 17 13.25 -10.80 -6.84
CA THR A 17 14.40 -9.88 -6.92
C THR A 17 14.19 -8.77 -7.96
N LYS A 18 13.02 -8.75 -8.61
CA LYS A 18 12.59 -7.75 -9.60
C LYS A 18 11.50 -6.86 -9.00
N PRO A 19 11.29 -5.65 -9.54
CA PRO A 19 10.13 -4.84 -9.20
C PRO A 19 8.85 -5.65 -9.34
N ILE A 20 8.00 -5.56 -8.32
CA ILE A 20 6.70 -6.25 -8.33
C ILE A 20 5.63 -5.23 -8.69
N LEU A 21 4.91 -5.53 -9.77
CA LEU A 21 3.69 -4.83 -10.16
C LEU A 21 2.50 -5.66 -9.71
N ILE A 22 1.62 -5.05 -8.92
CA ILE A 22 0.38 -5.64 -8.44
C ILE A 22 -0.72 -4.72 -8.93
N ASP A 23 -1.63 -5.19 -9.78
CA ASP A 23 -2.62 -4.34 -10.44
C ASP A 23 -4.01 -4.97 -10.25
N PHE A 24 -4.87 -4.30 -9.47
CA PHE A 24 -6.20 -4.77 -9.11
C PHE A 24 -7.27 -3.71 -9.33
N CYS A 25 -8.26 -4.07 -10.14
CA CYS A 25 -9.35 -3.16 -10.49
C CYS A 25 -10.68 -3.91 -10.41
N SER A 26 -11.69 -3.34 -9.75
CA SER A 26 -13.03 -3.94 -9.69
C SER A 26 -14.12 -2.90 -9.90
N PRO A 27 -15.21 -3.22 -10.62
CA PRO A 27 -16.35 -2.31 -10.76
C PRO A 27 -17.20 -2.22 -9.47
N ARG A 28 -16.93 -3.08 -8.49
CA ARG A 28 -17.57 -3.10 -7.17
C ARG A 28 -16.57 -2.70 -6.10
N GLY A 29 -17.07 -2.51 -4.87
CA GLY A 29 -16.18 -2.35 -3.72
C GLY A 29 -15.50 -3.67 -3.40
N PHE A 30 -14.23 -3.63 -3.00
CA PHE A 30 -13.47 -4.83 -2.66
C PHE A 30 -12.39 -4.55 -1.60
N THR A 31 -11.92 -5.65 -1.01
CA THR A 31 -10.76 -5.68 -0.13
C THR A 31 -9.62 -6.47 -0.78
N VAL A 32 -8.39 -6.05 -0.56
CA VAL A 32 -7.20 -6.74 -1.07
C VAL A 32 -6.06 -6.69 -0.06
N ASN A 33 -5.38 -7.82 0.08
CA ASN A 33 -4.34 -8.04 1.06
C ASN A 33 -3.12 -8.69 0.38
N PRO A 34 -2.30 -7.91 -0.35
CA PRO A 34 -1.07 -8.44 -0.92
C PRO A 34 0.00 -8.60 0.18
N ASP A 35 0.70 -9.72 0.14
CA ASP A 35 1.84 -10.04 1.01
C ASP A 35 3.07 -10.29 0.12
N VAL A 36 4.07 -9.42 0.28
CA VAL A 36 5.32 -9.47 -0.48
C VAL A 36 6.51 -9.41 0.46
N CYS A 37 7.31 -10.46 0.41
CA CYS A 37 8.58 -10.52 1.12
C CYS A 37 9.75 -10.81 0.16
N SER A 38 10.86 -10.09 0.33
CA SER A 38 12.11 -10.36 -0.39
C SER A 38 13.31 -10.39 0.56
N PRO A 39 14.25 -11.34 0.42
CA PRO A 39 15.48 -11.37 1.23
C PRO A 39 16.53 -10.33 0.82
N ARG A 40 16.29 -9.58 -0.27
CA ARG A 40 17.16 -8.52 -0.80
C ARG A 40 16.36 -7.23 -0.93
N GLY A 41 16.98 -6.16 -1.44
CA GLY A 41 16.29 -4.92 -1.75
C GLY A 41 15.06 -5.14 -2.65
N LEU A 42 13.97 -4.46 -2.36
CA LEU A 42 12.66 -4.66 -2.99
C LEU A 42 12.06 -3.32 -3.42
N THR A 43 11.49 -3.30 -4.62
CA THR A 43 10.64 -2.21 -5.12
C THR A 43 9.26 -2.76 -5.46
N VAL A 44 8.21 -2.16 -4.91
CA VAL A 44 6.81 -2.56 -5.14
C VAL A 44 6.03 -1.34 -5.60
N ASN A 45 5.36 -1.44 -6.75
CA ASN A 45 4.49 -0.39 -7.27
C ASN A 45 3.10 -0.99 -7.48
N PRO A 46 2.27 -1.09 -6.43
CA PRO A 46 0.95 -1.65 -6.55
C PRO A 46 -0.08 -0.57 -6.97
N ASP A 47 -1.01 -0.92 -7.84
CA ASP A 47 -2.11 -0.09 -8.32
C ASP A 47 -3.44 -0.76 -7.93
N PHE A 48 -4.30 -0.01 -7.24
CA PHE A 48 -5.62 -0.47 -6.82
C PHE A 48 -6.68 0.57 -7.15
N CYS A 49 -7.75 0.16 -7.87
CA CYS A 49 -8.87 1.05 -8.12
C CYS A 49 -10.26 0.42 -8.01
N SER A 50 -11.19 1.15 -7.38
CA SER A 50 -12.63 0.81 -7.32
C SER A 50 -13.50 2.05 -7.44
N PRO A 51 -14.64 2.04 -8.16
CA PRO A 51 -15.55 3.18 -8.20
C PRO A 51 -16.45 3.31 -6.95
N ARG A 52 -16.53 2.29 -6.07
CA ARG A 52 -17.55 2.20 -5.00
C ARG A 52 -17.02 2.17 -3.57
N GLY A 53 -15.79 1.73 -3.35
CA GLY A 53 -15.19 1.59 -2.03
C GLY A 53 -13.99 0.65 -2.09
N LEU A 54 -12.91 0.97 -1.39
CA LEU A 54 -11.68 0.19 -1.47
C LEU A 54 -11.02 0.06 -0.10
N THR A 55 -10.72 -1.17 0.28
CA THR A 55 -9.89 -1.47 1.45
C THR A 55 -8.62 -2.18 1.00
N VAL A 56 -7.45 -1.65 1.34
CA VAL A 56 -6.15 -2.24 0.98
C VAL A 56 -5.31 -2.43 2.24
N ASN A 57 -4.89 -3.66 2.52
CA ASN A 57 -4.03 -3.98 3.66
C ASN A 57 -2.78 -4.72 3.17
N PRO A 58 -1.80 -4.00 2.57
CA PRO A 58 -0.60 -4.63 2.04
C PRO A 58 0.45 -4.87 3.13
N ASP A 59 1.08 -6.04 3.08
CA ASP A 59 2.21 -6.42 3.93
C ASP A 59 3.47 -6.51 3.08
N PHE A 60 4.43 -5.61 3.31
CA PHE A 60 5.67 -5.55 2.54
C PHE A 60 6.90 -5.62 3.43
N CYS A 61 7.81 -6.55 3.15
CA CYS A 61 9.03 -6.73 3.94
C CYS A 61 10.30 -6.93 3.10
N SER A 62 11.36 -6.21 3.47
CA SER A 62 12.73 -6.47 2.98
C SER A 62 13.79 -6.11 4.01
N PRO A 63 14.77 -6.99 4.29
CA PRO A 63 15.83 -6.73 5.27
C PRO A 63 16.91 -5.73 4.78
N ARG A 64 17.00 -5.44 3.48
CA ARG A 64 18.13 -4.67 2.90
C ARG A 64 17.75 -3.32 2.29
N GLY A 65 16.47 -2.98 2.28
CA GLY A 65 15.95 -1.74 1.71
C GLY A 65 14.64 -1.98 0.97
N LEU A 66 13.68 -1.08 1.17
CA LEU A 66 12.34 -1.21 0.59
C LEU A 66 11.88 0.12 0.01
N THR A 67 11.41 0.09 -1.24
CA THR A 67 10.72 1.20 -1.90
C THR A 67 9.30 0.77 -2.26
N VAL A 68 8.30 1.52 -1.79
CA VAL A 68 6.88 1.23 -2.00
C VAL A 68 6.19 2.47 -2.56
N ASN A 69 5.70 2.38 -3.79
CA ASN A 69 5.03 3.47 -4.48
C ASN A 69 3.60 3.04 -4.89
N PRO A 70 2.64 3.05 -3.94
CA PRO A 70 1.29 2.59 -4.20
C PRO A 70 0.43 3.70 -4.82
N ASP A 71 -0.30 3.34 -5.86
CA ASP A 71 -1.36 4.15 -6.46
C ASP A 71 -2.70 3.55 -6.01
N VAL A 72 -3.50 4.32 -5.25
CA VAL A 72 -4.75 3.80 -4.66
C VAL A 72 -5.89 4.78 -4.87
N CYS A 73 -6.94 4.36 -5.60
CA CYS A 73 -8.04 5.25 -5.95
C CYS A 73 -9.43 4.63 -5.69
N SER A 74 -10.26 5.36 -4.94
CA SER A 74 -11.69 5.04 -4.82
C SER A 74 -12.56 6.29 -4.63
N PRO A 75 -13.47 6.62 -5.57
CA PRO A 75 -14.31 7.82 -5.50
C PRO A 75 -15.20 7.94 -4.26
N ARG A 76 -15.60 6.84 -3.62
CA ARG A 76 -16.66 6.84 -2.59
C ARG A 76 -16.17 6.48 -1.19
N GLY A 77 -14.86 6.36 -0.99
CA GLY A 77 -14.29 6.01 0.31
C GLY A 77 -13.16 5.01 0.16
N LEU A 78 -12.16 5.16 1.01
CA LEU A 78 -10.91 4.42 0.91
C LEU A 78 -10.31 4.21 2.31
N THR A 79 -9.98 2.96 2.62
CA THR A 79 -9.25 2.57 3.83
C THR A 79 -7.97 1.86 3.42
N VAL A 80 -6.82 2.31 3.89
CA VAL A 80 -5.52 1.74 3.55
C VAL A 80 -4.70 1.55 4.82
N ASN A 81 -4.36 0.29 5.13
CA ASN A 81 -3.63 -0.07 6.35
C ASN A 81 -2.40 -0.90 5.97
N PRO A 82 -1.32 -0.27 5.49
CA PRO A 82 -0.13 -0.98 5.06
C PRO A 82 0.79 -1.29 6.25
N ASP A 83 1.28 -2.53 6.33
CA ASP A 83 2.34 -2.92 7.24
C ASP A 83 3.64 -3.08 6.44
N VAL A 84 4.62 -2.22 6.72
CA VAL A 84 5.82 -2.08 5.90
C VAL A 84 7.07 -2.19 6.77
N CYS A 85 7.90 -3.19 6.50
CA CYS A 85 9.09 -3.49 7.28
C CYS A 85 10.37 -3.42 6.43
N SER A 86 11.30 -2.53 6.82
CA SER A 86 12.66 -2.57 6.31
C SER A 86 13.69 -2.01 7.31
N PRO A 87 14.56 -2.87 7.88
CA PRO A 87 15.62 -2.44 8.78
C PRO A 87 16.60 -1.43 8.15
N ARG A 88 17.02 -1.60 6.89
CA ARG A 88 18.14 -0.85 6.29
C ARG A 88 17.73 0.28 5.34
N GLY A 89 16.61 0.93 5.60
CA GLY A 89 16.12 2.05 4.79
C GLY A 89 14.77 1.76 4.15
N LEU A 90 13.85 2.70 4.33
CA LEU A 90 12.50 2.62 3.82
C LEU A 90 12.12 3.90 3.07
N THR A 91 11.60 3.76 1.85
CA THR A 91 11.04 4.84 1.04
C THR A 91 9.61 4.51 0.66
N VAL A 92 8.67 5.39 0.97
CA VAL A 92 7.24 5.19 0.72
C VAL A 92 6.66 6.45 0.10
N ASN A 93 6.17 6.34 -1.13
CA ASN A 93 5.58 7.46 -1.88
C ASN A 93 4.18 7.06 -2.36
N PRO A 94 3.16 7.16 -1.49
CA PRO A 94 1.80 6.78 -1.82
C PRO A 94 1.05 7.92 -2.50
N ASP A 95 0.39 7.62 -3.62
CA ASP A 95 -0.57 8.50 -4.28
C ASP A 95 -1.98 7.95 -4.04
N VAL A 96 -2.75 8.65 -3.21
CA VAL A 96 -4.05 8.17 -2.71
C VAL A 96 -5.18 9.14 -3.04
N CYS A 97 -6.24 8.63 -3.67
CA CYS A 97 -7.32 9.44 -4.22
C CYS A 97 -8.71 8.95 -3.79
N SER A 98 -9.50 9.84 -3.20
CA SER A 98 -10.92 9.63 -2.85
C SER A 98 -11.72 10.93 -3.05
N PRO A 99 -12.05 11.30 -4.30
CA PRO A 99 -12.59 12.61 -4.63
C PRO A 99 -13.98 12.89 -4.08
N ARG A 100 -14.76 11.90 -3.62
CA ARG A 100 -16.09 12.11 -3.00
C ARG A 100 -16.27 11.29 -1.74
N GLY A 101 -15.18 10.86 -1.13
CA GLY A 101 -15.20 10.01 0.04
C GLY A 101 -14.12 10.40 1.02
N PHE A 102 -14.20 9.77 2.19
CA PHE A 102 -13.18 9.91 3.21
C PHE A 102 -11.98 8.99 2.89
N ILE A 103 -10.77 9.42 3.26
CA ILE A 103 -9.56 8.60 3.25
C ILE A 103 -9.21 8.27 4.70
N GLN A 104 -9.10 6.99 5.03
CA GLN A 104 -8.51 6.53 6.28
C GLN A 104 -7.21 5.78 5.96
N LEU A 105 -6.09 6.27 6.49
CA LEU A 105 -4.77 5.71 6.26
C LEU A 105 -4.08 5.46 7.62
N THR A 106 -3.84 4.19 7.95
CA THR A 106 -3.18 3.81 9.21
C THR A 106 -1.97 2.91 8.95
N PRO A 107 -0.86 3.47 8.44
CA PRO A 107 0.32 2.70 8.09
C PRO A 107 1.14 2.34 9.33
N MET A 108 1.65 1.11 9.37
CA MET A 108 2.70 0.71 10.30
C MET A 108 4.03 0.62 9.56
N PHE A 109 5.04 1.27 10.11
CA PHE A 109 6.40 1.23 9.61
C PHE A 109 7.34 0.64 10.65
N VAL A 110 8.02 -0.45 10.29
CA VAL A 110 9.06 -1.08 11.13
C VAL A 110 10.41 -0.89 10.45
N LEU A 111 11.33 -0.18 11.09
CA LEU A 111 12.65 0.11 10.51
C LEU A 111 13.74 0.27 11.57
N GLN A 112 15.01 0.19 11.15
CA GLN A 112 16.19 0.52 11.98
C GLN A 112 16.92 1.75 11.45
N GLU A 113 16.96 1.92 10.13
CA GLU A 113 17.63 3.00 9.45
C GLU A 113 16.60 3.76 8.61
N GLY A 114 16.55 5.08 8.77
CA GLY A 114 15.89 6.10 7.93
C GLY A 114 14.57 5.74 7.22
N LEU A 115 13.52 6.52 7.50
CA LEU A 115 12.28 6.55 6.71
C LEU A 115 12.23 7.82 5.84
N GLN A 116 11.90 7.66 4.57
CA GLN A 116 11.38 8.72 3.70
C GLN A 116 9.93 8.42 3.34
N LEU A 117 9.02 9.34 3.69
CA LEU A 117 7.59 9.23 3.41
C LEU A 117 7.13 10.50 2.69
N THR A 118 6.64 10.36 1.46
CA THR A 118 6.20 11.50 0.63
C THR A 118 4.80 11.22 0.06
N PRO A 119 3.73 11.40 0.87
CA PRO A 119 2.39 11.06 0.44
C PRO A 119 1.73 12.20 -0.34
N MET A 120 0.98 11.85 -1.39
CA MET A 120 0.04 12.74 -2.06
C MET A 120 -1.38 12.26 -1.81
N PHE A 121 -2.26 13.21 -1.48
CA PHE A 121 -3.68 12.93 -1.27
C PHE A 121 -4.55 13.83 -2.16
N VAL A 122 -5.53 13.22 -2.81
CA VAL A 122 -6.59 13.93 -3.55
C VAL A 122 -7.94 13.55 -2.96
N LEU A 123 -8.58 14.49 -2.26
CA LEU A 123 -9.85 14.25 -1.57
C LEU A 123 -10.72 15.51 -1.51
N GLN A 124 -12.03 15.31 -1.35
CA GLN A 124 -12.99 16.40 -1.14
C GLN A 124 -13.58 16.41 0.28
N GLU A 125 -13.84 15.24 0.87
CA GLU A 125 -14.55 15.13 2.14
C GLU A 125 -13.61 15.26 3.36
N GLY A 126 -12.63 14.35 3.49
CA GLY A 126 -11.72 14.39 4.63
C GLY A 126 -10.68 13.27 4.63
N LEU A 127 -9.61 13.49 5.41
CA LEU A 127 -8.46 12.61 5.58
C LEU A 127 -8.25 12.33 7.07
N GLN A 128 -8.17 11.06 7.44
CA GLN A 128 -7.61 10.60 8.70
C GLN A 128 -6.31 9.85 8.41
N LEU A 129 -5.21 10.38 8.92
CA LEU A 129 -3.89 9.77 8.84
C LEU A 129 -3.40 9.45 10.25
N THR A 130 -3.12 8.18 10.53
CA THR A 130 -2.65 7.72 11.84
C THR A 130 -1.47 6.77 11.65
N PRO A 131 -0.27 7.32 11.40
CA PRO A 131 0.92 6.51 11.18
C PRO A 131 1.48 5.99 12.51
N MET A 132 1.95 4.76 12.49
CA MET A 132 2.64 4.10 13.59
C MET A 132 4.06 3.77 13.15
N PHE A 133 5.03 4.01 14.02
CA PHE A 133 6.43 3.74 13.76
C PHE A 133 6.99 2.87 14.89
N ASP A 134 7.55 1.73 14.54
CA ASP A 134 8.31 0.87 15.45
C ASP A 134 9.78 0.86 15.03
N HIS A 135 10.64 1.19 15.97
CA HIS A 135 12.09 1.18 15.80
C HIS A 135 12.63 -0.01 16.59
N THR A 136 12.81 -1.14 15.92
CA THR A 136 13.29 -2.37 16.57
C THR A 136 14.81 -2.29 16.72
N VAL A 137 15.30 -2.12 17.95
CA VAL A 137 16.73 -1.99 18.30
C VAL A 137 17.51 -3.27 18.06
#